data_AF-A0A367V0J6-F1
#
_entry.id   AF-A0A367V0J6-F1
#
_cell.length_a   1.000
_cell.length_b   1.000
_cell.length_c   1.000
_cell.angle_alpha   90.00
_cell.angle_beta   90.00
_cell.angle_gamma   90.00
#
_symmetry.space_group_name_H-M   'P 1'
#
loop_
_entity.id
_entity.type
_entity.pdbx_description
1 polymer ?
#
loop_
_entity_poly.entity_id
_entity_poly.type
_entity_poly.pdbx_seq_one_letter_code
_entity_poly.pdbx_strand_id
1 'polypeptide(L)'
;LIDLSKKHTSLVRITKNDEITEYYQAGEQLFAPDKDAKDFMHMLMNFDPHICEVFFADNVILVEGDTEAIVLRSLLEDSEEHREVFVLNTGTKNNIPFFQNVLTHFGIKHTVIHDADLRYQYKHGQISRKGDGEPKANSAWTLNAKIWENIVASNSQKEGLARRYVHIV
;
A
#
# COMPACT_ATOMS: atom_id res chain seq x y z
N LEU A 1 11.64 13.30 -14.63
CA LEU A 1 10.58 13.39 -13.61
C LEU A 1 9.24 13.17 -14.30
N ILE A 2 8.37 12.31 -13.79
CA ILE A 2 7.10 11.96 -14.43
C ILE A 2 6.05 13.00 -14.00
N ASP A 3 5.72 13.95 -14.87
CA ASP A 3 4.69 14.98 -14.60
C ASP A 3 3.29 14.41 -14.79
N LEU A 4 2.60 14.21 -13.68
CA LEU A 4 1.26 13.64 -13.66
C LEU A 4 0.15 14.72 -13.53
N SER A 5 0.49 16.02 -13.54
CA SER A 5 -0.48 17.13 -13.37
C SER A 5 -1.41 17.35 -14.56
N LYS A 6 -1.16 16.70 -15.70
CA LYS A 6 -1.93 16.86 -16.94
C LYS A 6 -3.11 15.89 -17.05
N LYS A 7 -4.19 16.34 -17.68
CA LYS A 7 -5.44 15.59 -17.93
C LYS A 7 -5.30 14.33 -18.81
N HIS A 8 -4.10 13.97 -19.24
CA HIS A 8 -3.85 12.73 -19.97
C HIS A 8 -3.02 11.79 -19.11
N THR A 9 -3.64 10.67 -18.77
CA THR A 9 -3.08 9.51 -18.09
C THR A 9 -1.88 8.94 -18.84
N SER A 10 -0.70 9.49 -18.57
CA SER A 10 0.53 9.17 -19.32
C SER A 10 1.33 8.04 -18.71
N LEU A 11 0.97 7.57 -17.51
CA LEU A 11 1.69 6.49 -16.85
C LEU A 11 1.14 5.15 -17.33
N VAL A 12 1.99 4.43 -18.08
CA VAL A 12 1.76 3.07 -18.52
C VAL A 12 2.91 2.21 -18.02
N ARG A 13 2.60 1.14 -17.28
CA ARG A 13 3.56 0.08 -16.96
C ARG A 13 3.40 -1.01 -18.00
N ILE A 14 4.48 -1.36 -18.69
CA ILE A 14 4.50 -2.46 -19.66
C ILE A 14 5.37 -3.57 -19.08
N THR A 15 4.82 -4.77 -19.01
CA THR A 15 5.53 -5.96 -18.53
C THR A 15 5.55 -7.01 -19.63
N LYS A 16 6.65 -7.77 -19.71
CA LYS A 16 6.79 -8.87 -20.65
C LYS A 16 6.98 -10.16 -19.84
N ASN A 17 6.05 -11.09 -19.99
CA ASN A 17 6.12 -12.44 -19.43
C ASN A 17 6.20 -13.41 -20.60
N ASP A 18 7.37 -14.03 -20.80
CA ASP A 18 7.67 -14.88 -21.96
C ASP A 18 7.37 -14.21 -23.32
N GLU A 19 6.31 -14.66 -24.00
CA GLU A 19 5.85 -14.13 -25.30
C GLU A 19 4.68 -13.14 -25.17
N ILE A 20 4.14 -12.95 -23.96
CA ILE A 20 2.98 -12.08 -23.72
C ILE A 20 3.45 -10.72 -23.20
N THR A 21 2.99 -9.65 -23.85
CA THR A 21 3.17 -8.27 -23.39
C THR A 21 1.87 -7.80 -22.75
N GLU A 22 1.95 -7.48 -21.46
CA GLU A 22 0.85 -6.91 -20.68
C GLU A 22 1.12 -5.41 -20.47
N TYR A 23 0.06 -4.61 -20.43
CA TYR A 23 0.19 -3.18 -20.12
C TYR A 23 -0.88 -2.76 -19.11
N TYR A 24 -0.48 -1.86 -18.21
CA TYR A 24 -1.31 -1.28 -17.19
C TYR A 24 -1.24 0.23 -17.33
N GLN A 25 -2.31 0.84 -17.81
CA GLN A 25 -2.40 2.29 -17.99
C GLN A 25 -3.19 2.91 -16.84
N ALA A 26 -2.64 3.94 -16.21
CA ALA A 26 -3.38 4.76 -15.25
C ALA A 26 -4.70 5.23 -15.89
N GLY A 27 -5.84 5.06 -15.20
CA GLY A 27 -7.14 5.56 -15.67
C GLY A 27 -7.66 6.65 -14.75
N GLU A 28 -8.64 7.44 -15.18
CA GLU A 28 -9.35 8.37 -14.27
C GLU A 28 -9.97 7.63 -13.07
N GLN A 29 -10.39 6.37 -13.27
CA GLN A 29 -10.97 5.50 -12.22
C GLN A 29 -10.03 5.14 -11.08
N LEU A 30 -8.70 5.08 -11.30
CA LEU A 30 -7.73 4.87 -10.21
C LEU A 30 -7.79 6.01 -9.18
N PHE A 31 -8.18 7.19 -9.64
CA PHE A 31 -8.16 8.45 -8.92
C PHE A 31 -9.55 9.05 -8.70
N ALA A 32 -10.60 8.38 -9.17
CA ALA A 32 -11.97 8.85 -9.18
C ALA A 32 -12.66 8.92 -7.80
N PRO A 33 -12.35 8.06 -6.79
CA PRO A 33 -13.06 8.13 -5.53
C PRO A 33 -12.58 9.26 -4.62
N ASP A 34 -11.38 9.80 -4.82
CA ASP A 34 -10.80 10.81 -3.94
C ASP A 34 -9.79 11.70 -4.68
N LYS A 35 -10.17 12.97 -4.91
CA LYS A 35 -9.28 13.96 -5.55
C LYS A 35 -8.00 14.14 -4.73
N ASP A 36 -8.07 13.99 -3.41
CA ASP A 36 -6.94 14.13 -2.51
C ASP A 36 -5.95 12.98 -2.69
N ALA A 37 -6.43 11.76 -2.97
CA ALA A 37 -5.58 10.61 -3.28
C ALA A 37 -4.80 10.81 -4.59
N LYS A 38 -5.44 11.43 -5.59
CA LYS A 38 -4.78 11.77 -6.86
C LYS A 38 -3.64 12.77 -6.65
N ASP A 39 -3.95 13.86 -5.97
CA ASP A 39 -2.99 14.93 -5.70
C ASP A 39 -1.87 14.43 -4.77
N PHE A 40 -2.17 13.50 -3.86
CA PHE A 40 -1.19 12.84 -3.00
C PHE A 40 -0.26 11.89 -3.78
N MET A 41 -0.75 11.09 -4.74
CA MET A 41 0.13 10.32 -5.63
C MET A 41 1.02 11.23 -6.48
N HIS A 42 0.43 12.29 -7.04
CA HIS A 42 1.19 13.24 -7.84
C HIS A 42 2.29 13.89 -7.01
N MET A 43 2.00 14.26 -5.77
CA MET A 43 3.00 14.77 -4.85
C MET A 43 4.07 13.71 -4.57
N LEU A 44 3.70 12.52 -4.11
CA LEU A 44 4.65 11.47 -3.76
C LEU A 44 5.57 11.07 -4.93
N MET A 45 5.03 10.87 -6.14
CA MET A 45 5.83 10.47 -7.30
C MET A 45 6.71 11.60 -7.85
N ASN A 46 6.30 12.86 -7.68
CA ASN A 46 7.13 13.99 -8.12
C ASN A 46 8.24 14.33 -7.13
N PHE A 47 8.04 14.04 -5.84
CA PHE A 47 8.98 14.45 -4.78
C PHE A 47 9.86 13.31 -4.27
N ASP A 48 9.44 12.05 -4.42
CA ASP A 48 10.18 10.89 -3.93
C ASP A 48 10.54 9.91 -5.07
N PRO A 49 11.75 10.01 -5.63
CA PRO A 49 12.26 9.06 -6.61
C PRO A 49 12.25 7.61 -6.12
N HIS A 50 12.37 7.37 -4.81
CA HIS A 50 12.38 6.03 -4.24
C HIS A 50 10.99 5.37 -4.35
N ILE A 51 9.90 6.16 -4.27
CA ILE A 51 8.55 5.65 -4.53
C ILE A 51 8.39 5.19 -5.99
N CYS A 52 9.10 5.82 -6.93
CA CYS A 52 9.03 5.40 -8.33
C CYS A 52 9.68 4.04 -8.58
N GLU A 53 10.58 3.58 -7.70
CA GLU A 53 11.23 2.27 -7.82
C GLU A 53 10.23 1.10 -7.72
N VAL A 54 9.08 1.31 -7.06
CA VAL A 54 8.02 0.29 -6.95
C VAL A 54 7.51 -0.21 -8.30
N PHE A 55 7.58 0.62 -9.35
CA PHE A 55 7.10 0.27 -10.68
C PHE A 55 8.00 -0.74 -11.41
N PHE A 56 9.26 -0.84 -10.97
CA PHE A 56 10.27 -1.74 -11.51
C PHE A 56 10.45 -3.01 -10.67
N ALA A 57 9.85 -3.08 -9.49
CA ALA A 57 9.91 -4.24 -8.62
C ALA A 57 8.98 -5.37 -9.09
N ASP A 58 9.41 -6.62 -8.87
CA ASP A 58 8.56 -7.79 -9.09
C ASP A 58 7.55 -7.96 -7.95
N ASN A 59 7.99 -7.68 -6.72
CA ASN A 59 7.15 -7.69 -5.52
C ASN A 59 7.42 -6.47 -4.64
N VAL A 60 6.36 -5.90 -4.06
CA VAL A 60 6.45 -4.78 -3.11
C VAL A 60 5.93 -5.19 -1.74
N ILE A 61 6.73 -5.01 -0.69
CA ILE A 61 6.29 -5.18 0.69
C ILE A 61 5.91 -3.80 1.25
N LEU A 62 4.64 -3.63 1.61
CA LEU A 62 4.14 -2.44 2.29
C LEU A 62 4.25 -2.60 3.80
N VAL A 63 4.86 -1.61 4.45
CA VAL A 63 4.96 -1.54 5.92
C VAL A 63 4.46 -0.20 6.47
N GLU A 64 4.10 -0.17 7.75
CA GLU A 64 3.55 1.01 8.41
C GLU A 64 4.57 2.13 8.62
N GLY A 65 5.80 1.82 9.02
CA GLY A 65 6.80 2.81 9.42
C GLY A 65 8.26 2.40 9.21
N ASP A 66 9.16 3.24 9.72
CA ASP A 66 10.61 3.11 9.52
C ASP A 66 11.19 1.87 10.21
N THR A 67 10.62 1.46 11.35
CA THR A 67 11.10 0.31 12.13
C THR A 67 10.98 -0.99 11.34
N GLU A 68 9.82 -1.26 10.75
CA GLU A 68 9.62 -2.46 9.94
C GLU A 68 10.42 -2.36 8.63
N ALA A 69 10.50 -1.16 8.06
CA ALA A 69 11.25 -0.93 6.83
C ALA A 69 12.74 -1.25 7.00
N ILE A 70 13.38 -0.76 8.06
CA ILE A 70 14.81 -1.00 8.29
C ILE A 70 15.09 -2.47 8.60
N VAL A 71 14.23 -3.12 9.38
CA VAL A 71 14.37 -4.54 9.72
C VAL A 71 14.23 -5.41 8.48
N LEU A 72 13.19 -5.21 7.67
CA LEU A 72 12.98 -6.02 6.46
C LEU A 72 14.07 -5.79 5.41
N ARG A 73 14.51 -4.54 5.21
CA ARG A 73 15.62 -4.24 4.28
C ARG A 73 16.90 -4.96 4.70
N SER A 74 17.25 -4.91 5.98
CA SER A 74 18.41 -5.63 6.51
C SER A 74 18.29 -7.14 6.32
N LEU A 75 17.10 -7.72 6.52
CA LEU A 75 16.89 -9.16 6.30
C LEU A 75 16.98 -9.56 4.81
N LEU A 76 16.59 -8.65 3.90
CA LEU A 76 16.67 -8.88 2.46
C LEU A 76 18.10 -8.70 1.92
N GLU A 77 18.95 -7.88 2.55
CA GLU A 77 20.37 -7.75 2.17
C GLU A 77 21.12 -9.08 2.26
N ASP A 78 20.73 -9.93 3.22
CA ASP A 78 21.30 -11.27 3.40
C ASP A 78 20.65 -12.34 2.50
N SER A 79 19.66 -11.97 1.67
CA SER A 79 18.94 -12.89 0.79
C SER A 79 19.32 -12.72 -0.69
N GLU A 80 19.36 -13.83 -1.43
CA GLU A 80 19.58 -13.81 -2.89
C GLU A 80 18.42 -13.11 -3.65
N GLU A 81 17.28 -12.89 -2.98
CA GLU A 81 16.06 -12.29 -3.51
C GLU A 81 16.05 -10.75 -3.44
N HIS A 82 17.11 -10.13 -2.91
CA HIS A 82 17.21 -8.67 -2.73
C HIS A 82 16.85 -7.85 -3.97
N ARG A 83 17.07 -8.39 -5.18
CA ARG A 83 16.82 -7.67 -6.44
C ARG A 83 15.36 -7.69 -6.90
N GLU A 84 14.53 -8.55 -6.34
CA GLU A 84 13.14 -8.77 -6.79
C GLU A 84 12.10 -8.12 -5.85
N VAL A 85 12.52 -7.72 -4.64
CA VAL A 85 11.62 -7.24 -3.59
C VAL A 85 11.94 -5.80 -3.20
N PHE A 86 10.94 -4.92 -3.26
CA PHE A 86 11.03 -3.55 -2.80
C PHE A 86 10.25 -3.34 -1.50
N VAL A 87 10.88 -2.80 -0.46
CA VAL A 87 10.22 -2.47 0.81
C VAL A 87 9.75 -1.02 0.80
N LEU A 88 8.44 -0.83 0.69
CA LEU A 88 7.75 0.46 0.70
C LEU A 88 7.29 0.82 2.12
N ASN A 89 7.96 1.78 2.73
CA ASN A 89 7.46 2.43 3.93
C ASN A 89 6.29 3.36 3.56
N THR A 90 5.10 3.09 4.10
CA THR A 90 3.90 3.90 3.83
C THR A 90 3.78 5.11 4.76
N GLY A 91 4.65 5.23 5.77
CA GLY A 91 4.71 6.28 6.78
C GLY A 91 3.61 6.22 7.84
N THR A 92 2.47 5.62 7.50
CA THR A 92 1.37 5.31 8.42
C THR A 92 0.46 4.26 7.81
N LYS A 93 -0.13 3.41 8.65
CA LYS A 93 -1.19 2.47 8.29
C LYS A 93 -2.34 3.09 7.48
N ASN A 94 -2.66 4.37 7.70
CA ASN A 94 -3.69 5.09 6.94
C ASN A 94 -3.42 5.10 5.43
N ASN A 95 -2.15 5.07 5.01
CA ASN A 95 -1.75 5.17 3.62
C ASN A 95 -1.72 3.80 2.91
N ILE A 96 -1.71 2.69 3.66
CA ILE A 96 -1.62 1.33 3.09
C ILE A 96 -2.73 1.06 2.04
N PRO A 97 -4.04 1.31 2.31
CA PRO A 97 -5.09 1.01 1.35
C PRO A 97 -4.90 1.73 0.00
N PHE A 98 -4.39 2.95 0.06
CA PHE A 98 -4.14 3.75 -1.12
C PHE A 98 -3.00 3.18 -1.97
N PHE A 99 -1.86 2.84 -1.37
CA PHE A 99 -0.79 2.18 -2.10
C PHE A 99 -1.21 0.79 -2.62
N GLN A 100 -2.03 0.03 -1.90
CA GLN A 100 -2.60 -1.23 -2.40
C GLN A 100 -3.38 -1.01 -3.70
N ASN A 101 -4.24 0.01 -3.76
CA ASN A 101 -5.02 0.32 -4.96
C ASN A 101 -4.11 0.66 -6.15
N VAL A 102 -3.06 1.45 -5.92
CA VAL A 102 -2.08 1.83 -6.93
C VAL A 102 -1.35 0.59 -7.44
N LEU A 103 -0.75 -0.21 -6.56
CA LEU A 103 0.01 -1.40 -6.94
C LEU A 103 -0.89 -2.42 -7.66
N THR A 104 -2.11 -2.61 -7.19
CA THR A 104 -3.12 -3.46 -7.85
C THR A 104 -3.41 -3.01 -9.26
N HIS A 105 -3.67 -1.70 -9.45
CA HIS A 105 -3.97 -1.12 -10.76
C HIS A 105 -2.84 -1.34 -11.77
N PHE A 106 -1.59 -1.30 -11.29
CA PHE A 106 -0.40 -1.55 -12.12
C PHE A 106 0.01 -3.02 -12.18
N GLY A 107 -0.78 -3.94 -11.62
CA GLY A 107 -0.49 -5.37 -11.61
C GLY A 107 0.80 -5.73 -10.89
N ILE A 108 1.20 -4.93 -9.91
CA ILE A 108 2.41 -5.15 -9.10
C ILE A 108 2.01 -6.04 -7.92
N LYS A 109 2.69 -7.19 -7.79
CA LYS A 109 2.48 -8.09 -6.66
C LYS A 109 2.88 -7.37 -5.38
N HIS A 110 2.04 -7.48 -4.36
CA HIS A 110 2.33 -6.78 -3.12
C HIS A 110 1.93 -7.56 -1.87
N THR A 111 2.70 -7.35 -0.81
CA THR A 111 2.48 -7.96 0.50
C THR A 111 2.36 -6.87 1.55
N VAL A 112 1.29 -6.87 2.33
CA VAL A 112 1.11 -5.93 3.44
C VAL A 112 1.56 -6.58 4.73
N ILE A 113 2.45 -5.94 5.48
CA ILE A 113 2.84 -6.34 6.84
C ILE A 113 2.52 -5.18 7.79
N HIS A 114 1.66 -5.45 8.77
CA HIS A 114 1.14 -4.38 9.63
C HIS A 114 0.58 -4.97 10.95
N ASP A 115 0.44 -4.15 11.98
CA ASP A 115 -0.13 -4.53 13.29
C ASP A 115 -1.65 -4.54 13.25
N ALA A 116 -2.30 -5.38 14.06
CA ALA A 116 -3.77 -5.38 14.18
C ALA A 116 -4.30 -4.13 14.89
N ASP A 117 -3.49 -3.50 15.74
CA ASP A 117 -3.87 -2.49 16.73
C ASP A 117 -4.98 -2.92 17.70
N LEU A 118 -5.10 -2.18 18.80
CA LEU A 118 -6.21 -2.37 19.73
C LEU A 118 -7.53 -1.86 19.13
N ARG A 119 -8.62 -2.61 19.34
CA ARG A 119 -9.96 -2.28 18.81
C ARG A 119 -10.51 -0.93 19.27
N TYR A 120 -10.19 -0.53 20.49
CA TYR A 120 -10.66 0.70 21.11
C TYR A 120 -9.49 1.57 21.56
N GLN A 121 -9.73 2.86 21.72
CA GLN A 121 -8.76 3.78 22.29
C GLN A 121 -8.67 3.58 23.81
N TYR A 122 -7.46 3.61 24.36
CA TYR A 122 -7.23 3.53 25.81
C TYR A 122 -6.61 4.83 26.33
N LYS A 123 -7.01 5.25 27.52
CA LYS A 123 -6.40 6.35 28.30
C LYS A 123 -6.17 5.86 29.72
N HIS A 124 -4.94 5.95 30.21
CA HIS A 124 -4.55 5.46 31.54
C HIS A 124 -4.96 3.99 31.81
N GLY A 125 -4.82 3.12 30.80
CA GLY A 125 -5.18 1.71 30.90
C GLY A 125 -6.68 1.41 30.86
N GLN A 126 -7.54 2.43 30.70
CA GLN A 126 -8.99 2.27 30.60
C GLN A 126 -9.51 2.64 29.20
N ILE A 127 -10.58 1.97 28.76
CA ILE A 127 -11.20 2.26 27.47
C ILE A 127 -11.75 3.69 27.47
N SER A 128 -11.34 4.48 26.49
CA SER A 128 -11.91 5.79 26.21
C SER A 128 -13.32 5.61 25.65
N ARG A 129 -14.28 6.35 26.23
CA ARG A 129 -15.67 6.35 25.80
C ARG A 129 -16.04 7.68 25.14
N LYS A 130 -17.00 7.63 24.23
CA LYS A 130 -17.65 8.80 23.64
C LYS A 130 -18.62 9.43 24.66
N GLY A 131 -19.20 10.58 24.32
CA GLY A 131 -20.17 11.27 25.19
C GLY A 131 -21.46 10.47 25.45
N ASP A 132 -21.77 9.51 24.59
CA ASP A 132 -22.91 8.56 24.71
C ASP A 132 -22.58 7.32 25.56
N GLY A 133 -21.34 7.19 26.05
CA GLY A 133 -20.87 6.03 26.82
C GLY A 133 -20.35 4.86 25.98
N GLU A 134 -20.46 4.89 24.65
CA GLU A 134 -19.92 3.83 23.79
C GLU A 134 -18.39 3.86 23.71
N PRO A 135 -17.70 2.70 23.63
CA PRO A 135 -16.26 2.66 23.40
C PRO A 135 -15.85 3.40 22.13
N LYS A 136 -14.82 4.24 22.24
CA LYS A 136 -14.27 4.95 21.10
C LYS A 136 -13.39 4.01 20.27
N ALA A 137 -13.86 3.67 19.07
CA ALA A 137 -13.11 2.83 18.14
C ALA A 137 -11.75 3.43 17.79
N ASN A 138 -10.75 2.58 17.64
CA ASN A 138 -9.45 2.98 17.14
C ASN A 138 -9.46 2.99 15.60
N SER A 139 -9.11 4.13 15.00
CA SER A 139 -9.06 4.26 13.54
C SER A 139 -8.06 3.28 12.92
N ALA A 140 -6.91 3.06 13.57
CA ALA A 140 -5.91 2.11 13.11
C ALA A 140 -6.46 0.68 13.07
N TRP A 141 -7.29 0.30 14.06
CA TRP A 141 -7.99 -0.98 14.03
C TRP A 141 -9.04 -1.07 12.91
N THR A 142 -9.81 0.00 12.67
CA THR A 142 -10.84 -0.02 11.61
C THR A 142 -10.25 -0.22 10.21
N LEU A 143 -9.00 0.18 9.98
CA LEU A 143 -8.31 -0.03 8.70
C LEU A 143 -8.04 -1.49 8.38
N ASN A 144 -8.03 -2.39 9.36
CA ASN A 144 -7.87 -3.83 9.12
C ASN A 144 -8.90 -4.37 8.12
N ALA A 145 -10.15 -3.90 8.21
CA ALA A 145 -11.22 -4.29 7.31
C ALA A 145 -10.94 -3.77 5.89
N LYS A 146 -10.56 -2.49 5.77
CA LYS A 146 -10.28 -1.88 4.47
C LYS A 146 -9.08 -2.51 3.76
N ILE A 147 -8.00 -2.78 4.50
CA ILE A 147 -6.82 -3.48 3.99
C ILE A 147 -7.24 -4.87 3.47
N TRP A 148 -8.07 -5.61 4.23
CA TRP A 148 -8.56 -6.92 3.80
C TRP A 148 -9.42 -6.87 2.54
N GLU A 149 -10.39 -5.94 2.48
CA GLU A 149 -11.22 -5.73 1.28
C GLU A 149 -10.35 -5.51 0.04
N ASN A 150 -9.31 -4.68 0.18
CA ASN A 150 -8.36 -4.43 -0.89
C ASN A 150 -7.59 -5.70 -1.29
N ILE A 151 -7.13 -6.52 -0.33
CA ILE A 151 -6.47 -7.82 -0.65
C ILE A 151 -7.41 -8.72 -1.47
N VAL A 152 -8.67 -8.85 -1.06
CA VAL A 152 -9.67 -9.66 -1.75
C VAL A 152 -9.94 -9.10 -3.16
N ALA A 153 -10.09 -7.78 -3.28
CA ALA A 153 -10.28 -7.11 -4.56
C ALA A 153 -9.09 -7.33 -5.52
N SER A 154 -7.86 -7.19 -5.04
CA SER A 154 -6.65 -7.44 -5.85
C SER A 154 -6.60 -8.88 -6.33
N ASN A 155 -6.86 -9.85 -5.46
CA ASN A 155 -6.81 -11.27 -5.80
C ASN A 155 -7.94 -11.71 -6.73
N SER A 156 -9.04 -10.96 -6.80
CA SER A 156 -10.10 -11.17 -7.79
C SER A 156 -9.68 -10.77 -9.21
N GLN A 157 -8.70 -9.88 -9.35
CA GLN A 157 -8.14 -9.48 -10.65
C GLN A 157 -7.07 -10.44 -11.14
N LYS A 158 -6.20 -10.90 -10.24
CA LYS A 158 -5.16 -11.88 -10.51
C LYS A 158 -4.85 -12.66 -9.23
N GLU A 159 -4.93 -13.98 -9.31
CA GLU A 159 -4.67 -14.84 -8.15
C GLU A 159 -3.25 -14.60 -7.62
N GLY A 160 -3.15 -14.41 -6.30
CA GLY A 160 -1.87 -14.17 -5.63
C GLY A 160 -1.26 -12.79 -5.88
N LEU A 161 -2.01 -11.84 -6.44
CA LEU A 161 -1.55 -10.45 -6.62
C LEU A 161 -1.28 -9.76 -5.28
N ALA A 162 -2.05 -10.08 -4.24
CA ALA A 162 -1.91 -9.45 -2.94
C ALA A 162 -1.88 -10.46 -1.78
N ARG A 163 -1.00 -10.22 -0.82
CA ARG A 163 -0.88 -11.00 0.43
C ARG A 163 -0.89 -10.07 1.64
N ARG A 164 -1.22 -10.61 2.81
CA ARG A 164 -1.28 -9.86 4.07
C ARG A 164 -0.79 -10.70 5.23
N TYR A 165 0.08 -10.12 6.04
CA TYR A 165 0.50 -10.63 7.33
C TYR A 165 0.15 -9.61 8.40
N VAL A 166 -0.48 -10.08 9.48
CA VAL A 166 -0.95 -9.23 10.56
C VAL A 166 -0.35 -9.72 11.85
N HIS A 167 0.35 -8.84 12.56
CA HIS A 167 0.79 -9.11 13.92
C HIS A 167 -0.34 -8.75 14.90
N ILE A 168 -0.68 -9.69 15.79
CA ILE A 168 -1.77 -9.54 16.76
C ILE A 168 -1.12 -9.28 18.12
N VAL A 169 -1.42 -8.11 18.69
CA VAL A 169 -0.93 -7.62 19.99
C VAL A 169 -1.91 -7.98 21.11
#